data_AF-A0A9D6LW01-F1
#
_entry.id   AF-A0A9D6LW01-F1
#
_cell.length_a   1.000
_cell.length_b   1.000
_cell.length_c   1.000
_cell.angle_alpha   90.00
_cell.angle_beta   90.00
_cell.angle_gamma   90.00
#
_symmetry.space_group_name_H-M   'P 1'
#
loop_
_entity.id
_entity.type
_entity.pdbx_description
1 polymer ?
#
loop_
_entity_poly.entity_id
_entity_poly.type
_entity_poly.pdbx_seq_one_letter_code
_entity_poly.pdbx_strand_id
1 'polypeptide(L)'
;MARMRREILIAFLLGAWLAGTLFMWAVATENFRLVDRLLASPVPEMSRRSAPLARGDARLLMRYQASEVNRLFFARWGWTQLGIGAVLLWLVIRSGAGRPLQTAVLLMLGIAAVLQFAAVPEIIRLGRLLDFAPRNPPPPETTSFWRLHALYTALDGVKALLGVFAIARVLRKES
;
A
#
# COMPACT_ATOMS: atom_id res chain seq x y z
N MET A 1 17.59 0.00 31.85
CA MET A 1 18.09 -0.44 30.52
C MET A 1 17.07 -1.23 29.70
N ALA A 2 16.41 -2.27 30.22
CA ALA A 2 15.47 -3.10 29.43
C ALA A 2 14.25 -2.34 28.88
N ARG A 3 13.74 -1.33 29.60
CA ARG A 3 12.62 -0.48 29.16
C ARG A 3 12.98 0.40 27.97
N MET A 4 14.08 1.15 28.06
CA MET A 4 14.62 1.99 26.97
C MET A 4 14.85 1.19 25.68
N ARG A 5 15.38 -0.04 25.78
CA ARG A 5 15.53 -0.94 24.62
C ARG A 5 14.20 -1.28 23.94
N ARG A 6 13.11 -1.42 24.71
CA ARG A 6 11.76 -1.68 24.16
C ARG A 6 11.16 -0.44 23.50
N GLU A 7 11.35 0.74 24.08
CA GLU A 7 10.87 2.01 23.51
C GLU A 7 11.54 2.30 22.16
N ILE A 8 12.86 2.10 22.06
CA ILE A 8 13.60 2.18 20.78
C ILE A 8 13.05 1.18 19.76
N LEU A 9 12.82 -0.07 20.16
CA LEU A 9 12.29 -1.10 19.24
C LEU A 9 10.87 -0.76 18.76
N ILE A 10 10.01 -0.24 19.64
CA ILE A 10 8.66 0.21 19.29
C ILE A 10 8.73 1.37 18.29
N ALA A 11 9.58 2.38 18.55
CA ALA A 11 9.78 3.52 17.65
C ALA A 11 10.32 3.07 16.28
N PHE A 12 11.29 2.15 16.27
CA PHE A 12 11.85 1.56 15.05
C PHE A 12 10.77 0.86 14.22
N LEU A 13 9.96 -0.01 14.83
CA LEU A 13 8.91 -0.75 14.12
C LEU A 13 7.79 0.16 13.61
N LEU A 14 7.40 1.19 14.39
CA LEU A 14 6.48 2.22 13.93
C LEU A 14 7.03 2.98 12.72
N GLY A 15 8.30 3.38 12.78
CA GLY A 15 9.01 4.04 11.69
C GLY A 15 9.07 3.16 10.44
N ALA A 16 9.42 1.88 10.58
CA ALA A 16 9.46 0.92 9.49
C ALA A 16 8.08 0.72 8.85
N TRP A 17 7.01 0.65 9.66
CA TRP A 17 5.65 0.51 9.15
C TRP A 17 5.21 1.77 8.36
N LEU A 18 5.49 2.97 8.89
CA LEU A 18 5.19 4.21 8.18
C LEU A 18 6.01 4.35 6.88
N ALA A 19 7.31 4.11 6.96
CA ALA A 19 8.20 4.17 5.80
C ALA A 19 7.75 3.20 4.70
N GLY A 20 7.39 1.96 5.06
CA GLY A 20 6.85 1.00 4.11
C GLY A 20 5.51 1.44 3.51
N THR A 21 4.63 2.09 4.29
CA THR A 21 3.37 2.64 3.76
C THR A 21 3.63 3.74 2.74
N LEU A 22 4.50 4.70 3.05
CA LEU A 22 4.88 5.79 2.13
C LEU A 22 5.59 5.26 0.88
N PHE A 23 6.48 4.28 1.06
CA PHE A 23 7.16 3.61 -0.04
C PHE A 23 6.16 2.94 -0.99
N MET A 24 5.13 2.27 -0.45
CA MET A 24 4.09 1.64 -1.26
C MET A 24 3.27 2.65 -2.08
N TRP A 25 2.99 3.84 -1.56
CA TRP A 25 2.33 4.91 -2.32
C TRP A 25 3.19 5.39 -3.50
N ALA A 26 4.49 5.52 -3.27
CA ALA A 26 5.45 5.89 -4.31
C ALA A 26 5.55 4.81 -5.39
N VAL A 27 5.75 3.54 -4.99
CA VAL A 27 5.87 2.40 -5.91
C VAL A 27 4.63 2.25 -6.79
N ALA A 28 3.42 2.37 -6.21
CA ALA A 28 2.17 2.27 -6.96
C ALA A 28 2.10 3.30 -8.10
N THR A 29 2.52 4.53 -7.80
CA THR A 29 2.51 5.65 -8.75
C THR A 29 3.62 5.51 -9.79
N GLU A 30 4.83 5.18 -9.35
CA GLU A 30 5.99 5.06 -10.23
C GLU A 30 5.88 3.90 -11.22
N ASN A 31 5.26 2.78 -10.85
CA ASN A 31 5.04 1.67 -11.76
C ASN A 31 4.19 2.07 -12.98
N PHE A 32 3.15 2.89 -12.79
CA PHE A 32 2.36 3.40 -13.91
C PHE A 32 3.08 4.49 -14.70
N ARG A 33 3.80 5.42 -14.04
CA ARG A 33 4.60 6.45 -14.72
C ARG A 33 5.70 5.83 -15.58
N LEU A 34 6.30 4.73 -15.12
CA LEU A 34 7.34 4.03 -15.86
C LEU A 34 6.83 3.52 -17.22
N VAL A 35 5.57 3.10 -17.32
CA VAL A 35 4.96 2.71 -18.60
C VAL A 35 5.02 3.85 -19.61
N ASP A 36 4.57 5.05 -19.21
CA ASP A 36 4.56 6.20 -20.12
C ASP A 36 6.00 6.65 -20.46
N ARG A 37 6.95 6.56 -19.51
CA ARG A 37 8.38 6.86 -19.77
C ARG A 37 9.01 5.89 -20.78
N LEU A 38 8.77 4.58 -20.64
CA LEU A 38 9.34 3.57 -21.53
C LEU A 38 8.79 3.68 -22.96
N LEU A 39 7.54 4.12 -23.11
CA LEU A 39 6.91 4.30 -24.42
C LEU A 39 7.27 5.64 -25.08
N ALA A 40 7.58 6.67 -24.29
CA ALA A 40 8.02 7.96 -24.80
C ALA A 40 9.48 7.94 -25.29
N SER A 41 10.32 7.07 -24.74
CA SER A 41 11.73 6.94 -25.15
C SER A 41 12.18 5.47 -25.15
N PRO A 42 11.63 4.65 -26.06
CA PRO A 42 11.96 3.23 -26.15
C PRO A 42 13.39 3.03 -26.67
N VAL A 43 14.10 2.06 -26.11
CA VAL A 43 15.37 1.59 -26.68
C VAL A 43 15.13 0.96 -28.07
N PRO A 44 16.11 0.99 -29.01
CA PRO A 44 15.89 0.56 -30.39
C PRO A 44 15.31 -0.86 -30.52
N GLU A 45 15.75 -1.78 -29.67
CA GLU A 45 15.25 -3.17 -29.66
C GLU A 45 13.78 -3.25 -29.23
N MET A 46 13.36 -2.44 -28.26
CA MET A 46 11.96 -2.38 -27.82
C MET A 46 11.06 -1.88 -28.95
N SER A 47 11.48 -0.83 -29.66
CA SER A 47 10.74 -0.31 -30.81
C SER A 47 10.63 -1.34 -31.94
N ARG A 48 11.70 -2.07 -32.24
CA ARG A 48 11.67 -3.13 -33.27
C ARG A 48 10.69 -4.24 -32.90
N ARG A 49 10.70 -4.69 -31.65
CA ARG A 49 9.83 -5.80 -31.18
C ARG A 49 8.38 -5.38 -30.97
N SER A 50 8.11 -4.11 -30.68
CA SER A 50 6.74 -3.59 -30.52
C SER A 50 6.14 -3.02 -31.80
N ALA A 51 6.94 -2.80 -32.85
CA ALA A 51 6.45 -2.32 -34.15
C ALA A 51 5.29 -3.15 -34.76
N PRO A 52 5.22 -4.48 -34.57
CA PRO A 52 4.08 -5.28 -35.03
C PRO A 52 2.79 -5.07 -34.21
N LEU A 53 2.88 -4.52 -32.99
CA LEU A 53 1.72 -4.25 -32.14
C LEU A 53 1.07 -2.92 -32.57
N ALA A 54 -0.25 -2.83 -32.53
CA ALA A 54 -0.88 -1.53 -32.63
C ALA A 54 -0.40 -0.65 -31.46
N ARG A 55 -0.21 0.66 -31.67
CA ARG A 55 0.32 1.58 -30.63
C ARG A 55 -0.47 1.51 -29.32
N GLY A 56 -1.77 1.21 -29.39
CA GLY A 56 -2.63 1.01 -28.21
C GLY A 56 -2.33 -0.26 -27.42
N ASP A 57 -1.94 -1.34 -28.10
CA ASP A 57 -1.76 -2.67 -27.51
C ASP A 57 -0.49 -2.75 -26.67
N ALA A 58 0.62 -2.16 -27.15
CA ALA A 58 1.86 -2.10 -26.38
C ALA A 58 1.67 -1.37 -25.04
N ARG A 59 0.95 -0.24 -25.06
CA ARG A 59 0.62 0.50 -23.83
C ARG A 59 -0.31 -0.27 -22.92
N LEU A 60 -1.33 -0.94 -23.48
CA LEU A 60 -2.27 -1.74 -22.72
C LEU A 60 -1.57 -2.88 -21.98
N LEU A 61 -0.71 -3.64 -22.67
CA LEU A 61 0.05 -4.75 -22.09
C LEU A 61 1.01 -4.28 -20.98
N MET A 62 1.75 -3.18 -21.20
CA MET A 62 2.63 -2.61 -20.17
C MET A 62 1.85 -2.11 -18.95
N ARG A 63 0.68 -1.49 -19.15
CA ARG A 63 -0.19 -1.08 -18.04
C ARG A 63 -0.74 -2.27 -17.28
N TYR A 64 -1.12 -3.36 -17.96
CA TYR A 64 -1.53 -4.60 -17.32
C TYR A 64 -0.40 -5.20 -16.45
N GLN A 65 0.82 -5.26 -16.99
CA GLN A 65 2.00 -5.69 -16.23
C GLN A 65 2.22 -4.81 -14.98
N ALA A 66 2.16 -3.48 -15.12
CA ALA A 66 2.29 -2.55 -14.00
C ALA A 66 1.19 -2.78 -12.94
N SER A 67 -0.05 -3.06 -13.38
CA SER A 67 -1.15 -3.45 -12.49
C SER A 67 -0.82 -4.73 -11.71
N GLU A 68 -0.38 -5.82 -12.36
CA GLU A 68 -0.05 -7.08 -11.67
C GLU A 68 1.13 -6.92 -10.69
N VAL A 69 2.15 -6.14 -11.05
CA VAL A 69 3.26 -5.81 -10.15
C VAL A 69 2.75 -5.06 -8.91
N ASN A 70 1.88 -4.06 -9.08
CA ASN A 70 1.26 -3.36 -7.97
C ASN A 70 0.42 -4.29 -7.10
N ARG A 71 -0.42 -5.15 -7.70
CA ARG A 71 -1.24 -6.14 -6.98
C ARG A 71 -0.38 -7.05 -6.11
N LEU A 72 0.73 -7.56 -6.65
CA LEU A 72 1.70 -8.36 -5.91
C LEU A 72 2.27 -7.57 -4.72
N PHE A 73 2.78 -6.37 -4.94
CA PHE A 73 3.36 -5.57 -3.86
C PHE A 73 2.34 -5.24 -2.77
N PHE A 74 1.10 -4.84 -3.11
CA PHE A 74 0.06 -4.56 -2.11
C PHE A 74 -0.34 -5.81 -1.32
N ALA A 75 -0.48 -6.97 -1.98
CA ALA A 75 -0.80 -8.22 -1.29
C ALA A 75 0.32 -8.65 -0.33
N ARG A 76 1.60 -8.54 -0.76
CA ARG A 76 2.76 -8.87 0.08
C ARG A 76 2.92 -7.89 1.22
N TRP A 77 2.83 -6.59 0.94
CA TRP A 77 2.87 -5.54 1.95
C TRP A 77 1.78 -5.72 2.99
N GLY A 78 0.56 -6.06 2.58
CA GLY A 78 -0.56 -6.43 3.45
C GLY A 78 -0.20 -7.47 4.50
N TRP A 79 0.39 -8.59 4.09
CA TRP A 79 0.85 -9.61 5.02
C TRP A 79 2.00 -9.13 5.92
N THR A 80 2.96 -8.39 5.35
CA THR A 80 4.09 -7.82 6.10
C THR A 80 3.60 -6.87 7.21
N GLN A 81 2.68 -5.97 6.90
CA GLN A 81 2.16 -5.01 7.90
C GLN A 81 1.32 -5.69 8.98
N LEU A 82 0.61 -6.78 8.69
CA LEU A 82 -0.06 -7.59 9.71
C LEU A 82 0.95 -8.23 10.67
N GLY A 83 2.04 -8.79 10.13
CA GLY A 83 3.13 -9.34 10.94
C GLY A 83 3.79 -8.29 11.84
N ILE A 84 4.18 -7.14 11.26
CA ILE A 84 4.76 -6.02 12.00
C ILE A 84 3.77 -5.52 13.07
N GLY A 85 2.50 -5.35 12.72
CA GLY A 85 1.49 -4.83 13.64
C GLY A 85 1.17 -5.76 14.80
N ALA A 86 1.15 -7.08 14.58
CA ALA A 86 0.97 -8.06 15.65
C ALA A 86 2.15 -8.02 16.64
N VAL A 87 3.38 -8.00 16.14
CA VAL A 87 4.60 -7.89 16.97
C VAL A 87 4.61 -6.57 17.74
N LEU A 88 4.27 -5.47 17.07
CA LEU A 88 4.22 -4.14 17.67
C LEU A 88 3.16 -4.05 18.78
N LEU A 89 1.95 -4.56 18.55
CA LEU A 89 0.89 -4.59 19.55
C LEU A 89 1.33 -5.40 20.78
N TRP A 90 1.92 -6.57 20.57
CA TRP A 90 2.48 -7.39 21.64
C TRP A 90 3.54 -6.62 22.45
N LEU A 91 4.48 -5.95 21.78
CA LEU A 91 5.52 -5.15 22.44
C LEU A 91 4.94 -4.00 23.26
N VAL A 92 3.96 -3.28 22.72
CA VAL A 92 3.32 -2.13 23.38
C VAL A 92 2.51 -2.56 24.60
N ILE A 93 1.86 -3.72 24.56
CA ILE A 93 1.18 -4.31 25.73
C ILE A 93 2.22 -4.73 26.78
N ARG A 94 3.28 -5.46 26.37
CA ARG A 94 4.33 -5.96 27.27
C ARG A 94 5.20 -4.86 27.87
N SER A 95 5.28 -3.69 27.26
CA SER A 95 6.02 -2.54 27.79
C SER A 95 5.26 -1.75 28.85
N GLY A 96 3.97 -2.05 29.08
CA GLY A 96 3.12 -1.24 29.97
C GLY A 96 2.86 0.16 29.39
N ALA A 97 2.85 0.30 28.07
CA ALA A 97 2.55 1.57 27.43
C ALA A 97 1.14 2.07 27.80
N GLY A 98 0.93 3.39 27.74
CA GLY A 98 -0.38 3.95 28.07
C GLY A 98 -1.45 3.52 27.08
N ARG A 99 -2.72 3.47 27.54
CA ARG A 99 -3.88 3.11 26.71
C ARG A 99 -3.91 3.82 25.35
N PRO A 100 -3.59 5.12 25.22
CA PRO A 100 -3.65 5.78 23.91
C PRO A 100 -2.70 5.20 22.86
N LEU A 101 -1.49 4.75 23.26
CA LEU A 101 -0.55 4.12 22.32
C LEU A 101 -1.05 2.71 21.94
N GLN A 102 -1.54 1.94 22.91
CA GLN A 102 -2.12 0.62 22.67
C GLN A 102 -3.31 0.72 21.69
N THR A 103 -4.23 1.65 21.94
CA THR A 103 -5.40 1.88 21.08
C THR A 103 -5.00 2.31 19.68
N ALA A 104 -4.02 3.21 19.53
CA ALA A 104 -3.55 3.63 18.20
C ALA A 104 -2.99 2.44 17.39
N VAL A 105 -2.11 1.64 18.00
CA VAL A 105 -1.52 0.45 17.33
C VAL A 105 -2.58 -0.60 17.02
N LEU A 106 -3.54 -0.82 17.93
CA LEU A 106 -4.66 -1.74 17.70
C LEU A 106 -5.53 -1.29 16.52
N LEU A 107 -5.86 0.00 16.44
CA LEU A 107 -6.63 0.56 15.32
C LEU A 107 -5.86 0.46 14.01
N MET A 108 -4.55 0.74 14.02
CA MET A 108 -3.70 0.56 12.83
C MET A 108 -3.72 -0.89 12.32
N LEU A 109 -3.58 -1.86 13.23
CA LEU A 109 -3.64 -3.28 12.89
C LEU A 109 -5.03 -3.68 12.40
N GLY A 110 -6.10 -3.18 13.02
CA GLY A 110 -7.47 -3.40 12.58
C GLY A 110 -7.74 -2.86 11.18
N ILE A 111 -7.27 -1.65 10.88
CA ILE A 111 -7.36 -1.08 9.52
C ILE A 111 -6.58 -1.96 8.54
N ALA A 112 -5.33 -2.34 8.87
CA ALA A 112 -4.53 -3.21 8.00
C ALA A 112 -5.22 -4.55 7.71
N ALA A 113 -5.90 -5.14 8.70
CA ALA A 113 -6.68 -6.36 8.52
C ALA A 113 -7.88 -6.14 7.59
N VAL A 114 -8.66 -5.08 7.79
CA VAL A 114 -9.78 -4.73 6.90
C VAL A 114 -9.30 -4.52 5.47
N LEU A 115 -8.20 -3.79 5.29
CA LEU A 115 -7.62 -3.57 3.97
C LEU A 115 -7.18 -4.90 3.33
N GLN A 116 -6.48 -5.75 4.06
CA GLN A 116 -5.93 -6.99 3.53
C GLN A 116 -6.99 -8.05 3.21
N PHE A 117 -7.99 -8.20 4.07
CA PHE A 117 -8.98 -9.28 3.94
C PHE A 117 -10.23 -8.87 3.18
N ALA A 118 -10.56 -7.57 3.10
CA ALA A 118 -11.76 -7.09 2.42
C ALA A 118 -11.45 -6.20 1.22
N ALA A 119 -10.68 -5.12 1.40
CA ALA A 119 -10.50 -4.14 0.33
C ALA A 119 -9.60 -4.64 -0.81
N VAL A 120 -8.41 -5.17 -0.49
CA VAL A 120 -7.41 -5.60 -1.48
C VAL A 120 -7.93 -6.71 -2.41
N PRO A 121 -8.55 -7.80 -1.92
CA PRO A 121 -9.07 -8.85 -2.80
C PRO A 121 -10.11 -8.32 -3.80
N GLU A 122 -11.00 -7.44 -3.35
CA GLU A 122 -12.07 -6.90 -4.18
C GLU A 122 -11.55 -5.85 -5.17
N ILE A 123 -10.56 -5.01 -4.79
CA ILE A 123 -9.85 -4.12 -5.72
C ILE A 123 -9.15 -4.93 -6.81
N ILE A 124 -8.50 -6.05 -6.45
CA ILE A 124 -7.86 -6.94 -7.42
C ILE A 124 -8.89 -7.53 -8.38
N ARG A 125 -10.00 -8.05 -7.84
CA ARG A 125 -11.08 -8.66 -8.64
C ARG A 125 -11.66 -7.66 -9.64
N LEU A 126 -12.09 -6.49 -9.17
CA LEU A 126 -12.63 -5.43 -10.01
C LEU A 126 -11.58 -4.90 -11.01
N GLY A 127 -10.34 -4.72 -10.55
CA GLY A 127 -9.25 -4.26 -11.41
C GLY A 127 -9.00 -5.21 -12.60
N ARG A 128 -9.02 -6.53 -12.36
CA ARG A 128 -8.83 -7.53 -13.44
C ARG A 128 -9.97 -7.55 -14.45
N LEU A 129 -11.21 -7.30 -14.00
CA LEU A 129 -12.35 -7.13 -14.90
C LEU A 129 -12.19 -5.88 -15.80
N LEU A 130 -11.58 -4.83 -15.25
CA LEU A 130 -11.41 -3.54 -15.94
C LEU A 130 -10.17 -3.46 -16.83
N ASP A 131 -9.18 -4.34 -16.67
CA ASP A 131 -7.88 -4.25 -17.36
C ASP A 131 -8.01 -4.20 -18.89
N PHE A 132 -8.99 -4.91 -19.45
CA PHE A 132 -9.25 -5.00 -20.89
C PHE A 132 -10.66 -4.52 -21.29
N ALA A 133 -11.42 -3.97 -20.35
CA ALA A 133 -12.77 -3.50 -20.62
C ALA A 133 -12.76 -2.24 -21.51
N PRO A 134 -13.78 -2.07 -22.39
CA PRO A 134 -13.99 -0.84 -23.11
C PRO A 134 -14.08 0.34 -22.14
N ARG A 135 -13.41 1.45 -22.45
CA ARG A 135 -13.49 2.67 -21.61
C ARG A 135 -14.63 3.59 -22.02
N ASN A 136 -15.19 3.37 -23.21
CA ASN A 136 -16.28 4.18 -23.74
C ASN A 136 -17.31 3.26 -24.44
N PRO A 137 -18.51 3.08 -23.87
CA PRO A 137 -18.92 3.54 -22.54
C PRO A 137 -18.16 2.81 -21.42
N PRO A 138 -17.99 3.43 -20.24
CA PRO A 138 -17.35 2.75 -19.11
C PRO A 138 -18.27 1.66 -18.53
N PRO A 139 -17.71 0.50 -18.15
CA PRO A 139 -18.49 -0.57 -17.54
C PRO A 139 -18.93 -0.17 -16.11
N PRO A 140 -20.08 -0.68 -15.61
CA PRO A 140 -20.60 -0.37 -14.28
C PRO A 140 -19.61 -0.60 -13.13
N GLU A 141 -18.73 -1.59 -13.28
CA GLU A 141 -17.68 -1.97 -12.33
C GLU A 141 -16.67 -0.84 -12.07
N THR A 142 -16.53 0.11 -13.01
CA THR A 142 -15.63 1.26 -12.88
C THR A 142 -15.96 2.09 -11.64
N THR A 143 -17.24 2.35 -11.40
CA THR A 143 -17.70 3.13 -10.24
C THR A 143 -17.40 2.40 -8.93
N SER A 144 -17.67 1.10 -8.89
CA SER A 144 -17.38 0.25 -7.72
C SER A 144 -15.89 0.20 -7.40
N PHE A 145 -15.05 0.07 -8.43
CA PHE A 145 -13.60 0.08 -8.29
C PHE A 145 -13.10 1.38 -7.67
N TRP A 146 -13.50 2.54 -8.22
CA TRP A 146 -13.03 3.84 -7.73
C TRP A 146 -13.53 4.16 -6.32
N ARG A 147 -14.77 3.77 -5.99
CA ARG A 147 -15.29 3.92 -4.62
C ARG A 147 -14.46 3.11 -3.63
N LEU A 148 -14.15 1.85 -3.96
CA LEU A 148 -13.36 0.99 -3.08
C LEU A 148 -11.90 1.45 -2.99
N HIS A 149 -11.33 1.92 -4.10
CA HIS A 149 -9.98 2.49 -4.13
C HIS A 149 -9.88 3.76 -3.28
N ALA A 150 -10.89 4.64 -3.33
CA ALA A 150 -10.95 5.82 -2.46
C ALA A 150 -11.06 5.44 -0.99
N LEU A 151 -11.88 4.45 -0.65
CA LEU A 151 -11.98 3.92 0.72
C LEU A 151 -10.64 3.34 1.20
N TYR A 152 -9.97 2.56 0.36
CA TYR A 152 -8.63 2.03 0.65
C TYR A 152 -7.67 3.18 0.98
N THR A 153 -7.57 4.18 0.12
CA THR A 153 -6.66 5.33 0.29
C THR A 153 -6.97 6.12 1.55
N ALA A 154 -8.25 6.36 1.84
CA ALA A 154 -8.67 7.07 3.05
C ALA A 154 -8.28 6.30 4.32
N LEU A 155 -8.58 5.01 4.39
CA LEU A 155 -8.24 4.16 5.53
C LEU A 155 -6.73 4.03 5.71
N ASP A 156 -5.98 3.84 4.63
CA ASP A 156 -4.51 3.75 4.67
C ASP A 156 -3.88 5.08 5.13
N GLY A 157 -4.47 6.22 4.73
CA GLY A 157 -4.12 7.55 5.24
C GLY A 157 -4.41 7.74 6.72
N VAL A 158 -5.59 7.33 7.21
CA VAL A 158 -5.92 7.35 8.64
C VAL A 158 -4.95 6.49 9.44
N LYS A 159 -4.60 5.30 8.95
CA LYS A 159 -3.60 4.41 9.56
C LYS A 159 -2.23 5.09 9.64
N ALA A 160 -1.80 5.80 8.59
CA ALA A 160 -0.55 6.55 8.61
C ALA A 160 -0.56 7.68 9.66
N LEU A 161 -1.66 8.43 9.77
CA LEU A 161 -1.83 9.47 10.80
C LEU A 161 -1.78 8.88 12.22
N LEU A 162 -2.41 7.73 12.44
CA LEU A 162 -2.32 7.00 13.71
C LEU A 162 -0.87 6.58 14.02
N GLY A 163 -0.09 6.18 13.01
CA GLY A 163 1.32 5.85 13.18
C GLY A 163 2.16 7.06 13.57
N VAL A 164 1.94 8.22 12.93
CA VAL A 164 2.59 9.49 13.31
C VAL A 164 2.24 9.86 14.75
N PHE A 165 0.96 9.76 15.11
CA PHE A 165 0.51 9.96 16.49
C PHE A 165 1.21 8.99 17.45
N ALA A 166 1.27 7.71 17.13
CA ALA A 166 1.91 6.69 17.96
C ALA A 166 3.41 6.99 18.20
N ILE A 167 4.15 7.39 17.17
CA ILE A 167 5.55 7.82 17.30
C ILE A 167 5.66 9.01 18.23
N ALA A 168 4.83 10.05 18.03
CA ALA A 168 4.83 11.22 18.90
C ALA A 168 4.55 10.86 20.37
N ARG A 169 3.70 9.86 20.63
CA ARG A 169 3.43 9.36 21.99
C ARG A 169 4.60 8.59 22.61
N VAL A 170 5.39 7.88 21.82
CA VAL A 170 6.61 7.22 22.29
C VAL A 170 7.65 8.27 22.66
N LEU A 171 7.89 9.24 21.77
CA LEU A 171 8.90 10.30 21.98
C LEU A 171 8.58 11.22 23.16
N ARG A 172 7.31 11.61 23.34
CA ARG A 172 6.87 12.47 24.47
C ARG A 172 7.00 11.80 25.85
N LYS A 173 7.20 10.48 25.92
CA LYS A 173 7.36 9.76 27.20
C LYS A 173 8.81 9.77 27.71
N GLU A 174 9.75 10.35 26.96
CA GLU A 174 11.15 10.53 27.35
C GLU A 174 11.46 11.90 27.99
N SER A 175 10.44 12.74 28.19
CA SER A 175 10.49 14.01 28.95
C SER A 175 9.61 13.93 30.18
#